data_AF-A0A0F7VLA1-F1
#
_entry.id   AF-A0A0F7VLA1-F1
#
_cell.length_a   1.000
_cell.length_b   1.000
_cell.length_c   1.000
_cell.angle_alpha   90.00
_cell.angle_beta   90.00
_cell.angle_gamma   90.00
#
_symmetry.space_group_name_H-M   'P 1'
#
loop_
_entity.id
_entity.type
_entity.pdbx_description
1 polymer ?
#
loop_
_entity_poly.entity_id
_entity_poly.type
_entity_poly.pdbx_seq_one_letter_code
_entity_poly.pdbx_strand_id
1 'polypeptide(L)' 'MGCSCGHRHRQWEVVADGGSGKVLFTGSKATADIVSRRYHNSVVREKGTPRQNPAAAPRRGPA' A
#
# COMPACT_ATOMS: atom_id res chain seq x y z
N MET A 1 -19.05 -21.28 3.51
CA MET A 1 -17.78 -20.95 2.84
C MET A 1 -17.30 -19.59 3.33
N GLY A 2 -16.22 -19.56 4.12
CA GLY A 2 -15.62 -18.31 4.57
C GLY A 2 -14.93 -17.60 3.42
N CYS A 3 -15.34 -16.37 3.11
CA CYS A 3 -14.62 -15.50 2.20
C CYS A 3 -13.28 -15.12 2.84
N SER A 4 -12.21 -15.82 2.46
CA SER A 4 -10.83 -15.51 2.82
C SER A 4 -10.34 -14.25 2.11
N CYS A 5 -10.98 -13.10 2.33
CA CYS A 5 -10.51 -11.78 1.86
C CYS A 5 -9.41 -11.22 2.78
N GLY A 6 -8.52 -12.09 3.27
CA GLY A 6 -7.47 -11.77 4.25
C GLY A 6 -6.08 -11.59 3.63
N HIS A 7 -5.95 -11.62 2.30
CA HIS A 7 -4.68 -11.28 1.69
C HIS A 7 -4.50 -9.76 1.75
N ARG A 8 -3.76 -9.32 2.78
CA ARG A 8 -3.07 -8.02 2.80
C ARG A 8 -2.08 -8.00 1.64
N HIS A 9 -2.60 -7.84 0.43
CA HIS A 9 -1.78 -7.55 -0.73
C HIS A 9 -1.16 -6.19 -0.44
N ARG A 10 0.14 -6.19 -0.19
CA ARG A 10 0.96 -4.98 -0.14
C ARG A 10 0.90 -4.37 -1.53
N GLN A 11 -0.11 -3.53 -1.74
CA GLN A 11 -0.29 -2.81 -2.98
C GLN A 11 0.70 -1.64 -2.95
N TRP A 12 1.38 -1.40 -4.06
CA TRP A 12 2.28 -0.27 -4.24
C TRP A 12 1.65 0.66 -5.24
N GLU A 13 1.67 1.94 -4.95
CA GLU A 13 1.13 2.97 -5.81
C GLU A 13 2.22 3.98 -6.18
N VAL A 14 2.20 4.42 -7.43
CA VAL A 14 3.09 5.45 -7.95
C VAL A 14 2.26 6.71 -8.11
N VAL A 15 2.71 7.79 -7.49
CA VAL A 15 1.98 9.06 -7.45
C VAL A 15 2.82 10.10 -8.17
N ALA A 16 2.19 10.86 -9.05
CA ALA A 16 2.83 11.98 -9.74
C ALA A 16 3.18 13.12 -8.76
N ASP A 17 3.94 14.10 -9.24
CA ASP A 17 4.12 15.40 -8.59
C ASP A 17 4.62 15.29 -7.13
N GLY A 18 5.60 14.42 -6.88
CA GLY A 18 6.24 14.25 -5.58
C GLY A 18 5.38 13.56 -4.52
N GLY A 19 4.28 12.90 -4.91
CA GLY A 19 3.36 12.27 -3.94
C GLY A 19 2.06 13.05 -3.71
N SER A 20 1.91 14.23 -4.33
CA SER A 20 0.74 15.10 -4.22
C SER A 20 -0.16 15.08 -5.47
N GLY A 21 0.30 14.44 -6.55
CA GLY A 21 -0.43 14.34 -7.80
C GLY A 21 -1.38 13.15 -7.86
N LYS A 22 -1.81 12.84 -9.09
CA LYS A 22 -2.64 11.65 -9.35
C LYS A 22 -1.84 10.36 -9.22
N VAL A 23 -2.53 9.29 -8.85
CA VAL A 23 -1.97 7.93 -8.89
C VAL A 23 -1.83 7.50 -10.35
N LEU A 24 -0.60 7.22 -10.77
CA LEU A 24 -0.25 6.78 -12.11
C LEU A 24 -0.33 5.27 -12.26
N PHE A 25 -0.09 4.53 -11.18
CA PHE A 25 -0.08 3.08 -11.19
C PHE A 25 -0.38 2.52 -9.80
N THR A 26 -1.05 1.37 -9.73
CA THR A 26 -1.22 0.58 -8.50
C THR A 26 -0.96 -0.90 -8.81
N GLY A 27 -0.15 -1.58 -7.99
CA GLY A 27 0.22 -2.97 -8.25
C GLY A 27 1.37 -3.48 -7.38
N SER A 28 2.25 -4.28 -7.98
CA SER A 28 3.42 -4.86 -7.31
C SER A 28 4.57 -3.86 -7.21
N LYS A 29 5.45 -4.06 -6.22
CA LYS A 29 6.62 -3.20 -6.01
C LYS A 29 7.53 -3.12 -7.24
N ALA A 30 7.78 -4.26 -7.89
CA ALA A 30 8.66 -4.35 -9.04
C ALA A 30 8.15 -3.50 -10.21
N THR A 31 6.84 -3.55 -10.50
CA THR A 31 6.25 -2.74 -11.55
C THR A 31 6.17 -1.26 -11.14
N ALA A 32 5.88 -0.97 -9.88
CA ALA A 32 5.86 0.40 -9.37
C ALA A 32 7.23 1.10 -9.48
N ASP A 33 8.33 0.38 -9.25
CA ASP A 33 9.70 0.89 -9.44
C ASP A 33 10.00 1.20 -10.92
N ILE A 34 9.62 0.30 -11.83
CA ILE A 34 9.81 0.53 -13.28
C ILE A 34 8.99 1.74 -13.75
N VAL A 35 7.74 1.86 -13.27
CA VAL A 35 6.86 2.97 -13.59
C VAL A 35 7.40 4.28 -13.04
N SER A 36 7.89 4.31 -11.81
CA SER A 36 8.41 5.56 -11.21
C SER A 36 9.61 6.11 -11.97
N ARG A 37 10.47 5.24 -12.49
CA ARG A 37 11.60 5.63 -13.35
C ARG A 37 11.18 6.28 -14.67
N ARG A 38 9.96 5.99 -15.17
CA ARG A 38 9.42 6.58 -16.40
C ARG A 38 8.79 7.96 -16.16
N TYR A 39 8.32 8.23 -14.94
CA TYR A 39 7.68 9.49 -14.58
C TYR A 39 8.59 10.31 -13.66
N HIS A 40 9.23 11.35 -14.22
CA HIS A 40 10.01 12.30 -13.44
C HIS A 40 9.16 12.90 -12.30
N ASN A 41 9.76 13.05 -11.13
CA ASN A 41 9.10 13.51 -9.90
C ASN A 41 7.94 12.63 -9.44
N SER A 42 7.94 11.33 -9.70
CA SER A 42 6.96 10.42 -9.10
C SER A 42 7.46 9.78 -7.80
N VAL A 43 6.54 9.43 -6.91
CA VAL A 43 6.85 8.78 -5.61
C VAL A 43 6.14 7.44 -5.52
N VAL A 44 6.90 6.41 -5.17
CA VAL A 44 6.41 5.07 -4.90
C VAL A 44 6.05 4.97 -3.42
N ARG A 45 4.79 4.67 -3.10
CA ARG A 45 4.31 4.45 -1.72
C ARG A 45 3.51 3.16 -1.59
N GLU A 46 3.50 2.56 -0.41
CA GLU A 46 2.72 1.36 -0.14
C GLU A 46 1.26 1.76 0.16
N LYS A 47 0.34 1.32 -0.70
CA LYS A 47 -1.10 1.45 -0.54
C LYS A 47 -1.55 0.54 0.60
N GLY A 48 -1.85 1.16 1.73
CA GLY A 48 -2.34 0.45 2.91
C GLY A 48 -1.28 0.14 3.95
N THR A 49 -0.20 0.92 4.07
CA THR A 49 0.25 1.24 5.43
C THR A 49 -0.95 1.89 6.11
N PRO A 50 -1.59 1.22 7.09
CA PRO A 50 -2.40 1.99 8.01
C PRO A 50 -1.41 3.01 8.56
N ARG A 51 -1.78 4.29 8.60
CA ARG A 51 -1.31 5.15 9.68
C ARG A 51 -1.33 4.25 10.90
N GLN A 52 -0.16 3.91 11.44
CA GLN A 52 -0.03 2.96 12.54
C GLN A 52 -1.05 3.41 13.57
N ASN A 53 -2.19 2.73 13.59
CA ASN A 53 -3.10 2.79 14.69
C ASN A 53 -2.53 1.63 15.52
N PRO A 54 -1.79 1.89 16.61
CA PRO A 54 -1.27 0.82 17.46
C PRO A 54 -2.38 0.02 18.17
N ALA A 55 -3.58 -0.08 17.61
CA ALA A 55 -4.74 -0.76 18.19
C ALA A 55 -4.83 -2.25 17.82
N ALA A 56 -3.72 -2.89 17.43
CA ALA A 56 -3.64 -4.34 17.30
C ALA A 56 -2.73 -4.91 18.40
N ALA A 57 -3.13 -4.74 19.67
CA ALA A 57 -2.63 -5.54 20.77
C ALA A 57 -3.56 -6.76 20.95
N PRO A 58 -3.07 -8.01 20.75
CA PRO A 58 -3.87 -9.22 20.96
C PRO A 58 -3.73 -9.71 22.40
N ARG A 59 -4.83 -9.76 23.18
CA ARG A 59 -4.94 -10.54 24.43
C ARG A 59 -6.39 -11.03 24.54
N ARG A 60 -6.76 -12.25 24.08
CA ARG A 60 -6.82 -13.51 24.85
C ARG A 60 -7.44 -13.27 26.24
N GLY A 61 -8.74 -13.45 26.42
CA GLY A 61 -9.39 -14.71 26.82
C GLY A 61 -10.57 -14.43 27.80
N PRO A 62 -11.44 -15.42 28.08
CA PRO A 62 -12.77 -15.24 28.68
C PRO A 62 -12.75 -15.25 30.23
N ALA A 63 -13.74 -14.61 30.85
CA ALA A 63 -14.22 -14.88 32.20
C ALA A 63 -15.69 -14.45 32.31
#